data_AF-A0A9N9DTB6-F1
#
_entry.id   AF-A0A9N9DTB6-F1
#
_cell.length_a   1.000
_cell.length_b   1.000
_cell.length_c   1.000
_cell.angle_alpha   90.00
_cell.angle_beta   90.00
_cell.angle_gamma   90.00
#
_symmetry.space_group_name_H-M   'P 1'
#
loop_
_entity.id
_entity.type
_entity.pdbx_description
1 polymer ?
#
loop_
_entity_poly.entity_id
_entity_poly.type
_entity_poly.pdbx_seq_one_letter_code
_entity_poly.pdbx_strand_id
1 'polypeptide(L)'
;MTKKRLTLEDACAIARNQDKLQLVEMENVFQQNILIVIHIYYSVALKDMNFLQVCIMSKLVTLGAQNVARQIAISRNGDCISTIYYNNHSALLWRCENNYYIFTATLNAIKNQHTWCPFCSKKREDLCRKIITKYLGLPSRIRKPDFLKTPKYPTGLKLDIPYYDYGFAIEVQGIQHERQIKFFHPNFEDFEKQQERDQLKEELCEENWIVLRYVWYYEDPFEKIPAILRELGLIP
;
A
#
# COMPACT_ATOMS: atom_id res chain seq x y z
N MET A 1 54.16 47.46 23.77
CA MET A 1 52.86 48.04 23.35
C MET A 1 51.85 46.92 23.24
N THR A 2 50.87 46.92 24.14
CA THR A 2 49.87 45.86 24.33
C THR A 2 48.92 45.83 23.13
N LYS A 3 48.95 44.77 22.31
CA LYS A 3 47.95 44.58 21.25
C LYS A 3 46.62 44.22 21.90
N LYS A 4 45.70 45.19 21.97
CA LYS A 4 44.31 44.97 22.38
C LYS A 4 43.67 43.94 21.43
N ARG A 5 42.94 42.98 22.01
CA ARG A 5 42.20 41.94 21.32
C ARG A 5 40.91 42.56 20.76
N LEU A 6 40.75 42.55 19.43
CA LEU A 6 39.51 42.94 18.76
C LEU A 6 38.38 41.99 19.19
N THR A 7 37.20 42.54 19.46
CA THR A 7 36.02 41.76 19.83
C THR A 7 35.20 41.40 18.59
N LEU A 8 34.33 40.40 18.74
CA LEU A 8 33.48 39.86 17.65
C LEU A 8 32.51 40.88 17.04
N GLU A 9 32.21 41.95 17.77
CA GLU A 9 31.30 43.01 17.31
C GLU A 9 31.97 43.92 16.26
N ASP A 10 33.28 44.14 16.38
CA ASP A 10 34.07 44.97 15.46
C ASP A 10 34.22 44.34 14.08
N ALA A 11 34.31 43.01 14.01
CA ALA A 11 34.45 42.26 12.76
C ALA A 11 33.13 42.22 11.94
N CYS A 12 31.98 42.20 12.63
CA CYS A 12 30.67 42.19 12.00
C CYS A 12 30.31 43.51 11.31
N ALA A 13 30.90 44.64 11.72
CA ALA A 13 30.68 45.95 11.10
C ALA A 13 31.37 46.06 9.72
N ILE A 14 32.52 45.40 9.55
CA ILE A 14 33.34 45.46 8.32
C ILE A 14 32.67 44.69 7.18
N ALA A 15 32.04 43.56 7.48
CA ALA A 15 31.39 42.71 6.47
C ALA A 15 30.09 43.30 5.88
N ARG A 16 29.55 44.39 6.45
CA ARG A 16 28.27 44.98 6.04
C ARG A 16 28.37 45.95 4.85
N ASN A 17 29.56 46.36 4.43
CA ASN A 17 29.73 47.32 3.33
C ASN A 17 30.18 46.64 2.03
N GLN A 18 29.20 46.38 1.16
CA GLN A 18 29.17 46.53 -0.32
C GLN A 18 30.32 45.90 -1.17
N ASP A 19 30.07 45.19 -2.27
CA ASP A 19 29.32 45.68 -3.43
C ASP A 19 28.64 44.60 -4.30
N LYS A 20 27.45 44.97 -4.78
CA LYS A 20 26.70 44.40 -5.91
C LYS A 20 27.18 45.08 -7.18
N LEU A 21 27.66 44.35 -8.19
CA LEU A 21 27.47 44.75 -9.58
C LEU A 21 27.60 43.53 -10.48
N GLN A 22 26.68 43.41 -11.44
CA GLN A 22 26.62 42.42 -12.53
C GLN A 22 26.06 41.02 -12.20
N LEU A 23 24.78 40.93 -11.83
CA LEU A 23 23.92 39.79 -12.21
C LEU A 23 22.53 40.29 -12.70
N VAL A 24 22.52 41.49 -13.28
CA VAL A 24 21.41 41.99 -14.10
C VAL A 24 21.65 41.43 -15.50
N GLU A 25 21.14 40.23 -15.79
CA GLU A 25 20.82 39.72 -17.15
C GLU A 25 20.49 38.20 -17.21
N MET A 26 20.08 37.56 -16.10
CA MET A 26 19.48 36.22 -16.18
C MET A 26 18.12 36.12 -15.48
N GLU A 27 17.45 37.27 -15.32
CA GLU A 27 15.99 37.34 -15.24
C GLU A 27 15.42 36.99 -16.62
N ASN A 28 15.26 35.70 -16.88
CA ASN A 28 14.12 35.25 -17.68
C ASN A 28 13.66 33.90 -17.16
N VAL A 29 12.63 34.00 -16.32
CA VAL A 29 11.47 33.11 -16.32
C VAL A 29 11.66 31.73 -15.67
N PHE A 30 11.50 31.74 -14.35
CA PHE A 30 10.38 31.01 -13.72
C PHE A 30 10.09 29.59 -14.25
N GLN A 31 10.81 28.60 -13.74
CA GLN A 31 10.27 27.30 -13.28
C GLN A 31 11.15 26.77 -12.13
N GLN A 32 11.45 27.57 -11.09
CA GLN A 32 10.66 27.68 -9.85
C GLN A 32 10.18 26.32 -9.28
N ASN A 33 10.44 25.90 -8.02
CA ASN A 33 10.76 26.75 -6.88
C ASN A 33 11.15 26.02 -5.56
N ILE A 34 12.01 24.98 -5.53
CA ILE A 34 12.39 24.36 -4.23
C ILE A 34 13.89 24.11 -4.01
N LEU A 35 14.72 23.92 -5.03
CA LEU A 35 16.10 23.47 -4.79
C LEU A 35 17.08 24.58 -4.38
N ILE A 36 16.86 25.83 -4.79
CA ILE A 36 17.89 26.88 -4.64
C ILE A 36 17.79 27.60 -3.28
N VAL A 37 16.61 27.66 -2.66
CA VAL A 37 16.47 28.17 -1.28
C VAL A 37 17.29 27.30 -0.32
N ILE A 38 17.35 25.99 -0.55
CA ILE A 38 18.16 25.06 0.24
C ILE A 38 19.66 25.32 0.02
N HIS A 39 20.11 25.55 -1.21
CA HIS A 39 21.54 25.67 -1.50
C HIS A 39 22.18 26.95 -0.95
N ILE A 40 21.45 28.08 -0.93
CA ILE A 40 21.94 29.34 -0.33
C ILE A 40 21.86 29.26 1.21
N TYR A 41 20.83 28.63 1.78
CA TYR A 41 20.75 28.41 3.23
C TYR A 41 21.86 27.45 3.72
N TYR A 42 22.17 26.39 2.96
CA TYR A 42 23.22 25.42 3.28
C TYR A 42 24.63 26.00 3.14
N SER A 43 24.91 26.82 2.13
CA SER A 43 26.27 27.35 1.91
C SER A 43 26.68 28.46 2.87
N VAL A 44 25.71 29.16 3.48
CA VAL A 44 25.95 30.14 4.55
C VAL A 44 25.98 29.47 5.94
N ALA A 45 25.10 28.50 6.21
CA ALA A 45 25.00 27.88 7.54
C ALA A 45 26.08 26.81 7.84
N LEU A 46 26.71 26.20 6.82
CA LEU A 46 27.66 25.09 7.03
C LEU A 46 29.11 25.50 7.37
N LYS A 47 29.48 26.78 7.24
CA LYS A 47 30.87 27.18 7.53
C LYS A 47 31.21 27.23 9.02
N ASP A 48 30.19 27.25 9.89
CA ASP A 48 30.34 27.36 11.35
C ASP A 48 29.73 26.18 12.14
N MET A 49 29.32 25.11 11.46
CA MET A 49 28.67 23.95 12.10
C MET A 49 29.70 22.85 12.43
N ASN A 50 29.76 22.42 13.69
CA ASN A 50 30.62 21.30 14.08
C ASN A 50 30.06 19.94 13.59
N PHE A 51 30.89 18.90 13.59
CA PHE A 51 30.52 17.55 13.12
C PHE A 51 29.23 17.00 13.80
N LEU A 52 29.02 17.36 15.07
CA LEU A 52 27.82 16.98 15.83
C LEU A 52 26.55 17.62 15.23
N GLN A 53 26.64 18.86 14.78
CA GLN A 53 25.55 19.61 14.16
C GLN A 53 25.17 19.09 12.76
N VAL A 54 26.16 18.63 11.98
CA VAL A 54 25.91 17.93 10.70
C VAL A 54 25.19 16.59 10.94
N CYS A 55 25.63 15.82 11.95
CA CYS A 55 24.95 14.59 12.34
C CYS A 55 23.50 14.83 12.82
N ILE A 56 23.24 15.92 13.55
CA ILE A 56 21.89 16.29 13.99
C ILE A 56 20.98 16.60 12.80
N MET A 57 21.47 17.35 11.79
CA MET A 57 20.70 17.68 10.59
C MET A 57 20.39 16.45 9.73
N SER A 58 21.36 15.54 9.55
CA SER A 58 21.13 14.24 8.90
C SER A 58 20.06 13.43 9.64
N LYS A 59 20.10 13.40 10.98
CA LYS A 59 19.13 12.69 11.83
C LYS A 59 17.73 13.31 11.75
N LEU A 60 17.63 14.64 11.65
CA LEU A 60 16.35 15.37 11.48
C LEU A 60 15.70 15.10 10.11
N VAL A 61 16.47 15.08 9.03
CA VAL A 61 15.98 14.71 7.68
C VAL A 61 15.48 13.26 7.67
N THR A 62 16.21 12.37 8.35
CA THR A 62 15.83 10.95 8.50
C THR A 62 14.52 10.79 9.29
N LEU A 63 14.32 11.60 10.34
CA LEU A 63 13.10 11.60 11.16
C LEU A 63 11.88 12.11 10.38
N GLY A 64 12.04 13.14 9.56
CA GLY A 64 10.97 13.72 8.74
C GLY A 64 10.41 12.73 7.71
N ALA A 65 11.27 11.99 7.01
CA ALA A 65 10.85 11.00 6.02
C ALA A 65 10.22 9.74 6.64
N GLN A 66 10.68 9.32 7.82
CA GLN A 66 10.03 8.24 8.59
C GLN A 66 8.61 8.62 9.02
N ASN A 67 8.39 9.88 9.41
CA ASN A 67 7.07 10.38 9.75
C ASN A 67 6.12 10.31 8.53
N VAL A 68 6.60 10.67 7.33
CA VAL A 68 5.82 10.54 6.09
C VAL A 68 5.45 9.08 5.82
N ALA A 69 6.39 8.14 5.95
CA ALA A 69 6.11 6.72 5.76
C ALA A 69 5.05 6.21 6.74
N ARG A 70 5.16 6.56 8.03
CA ARG A 70 4.16 6.20 9.04
C ARG A 70 2.78 6.79 8.75
N GLN A 71 2.71 8.07 8.38
CA GLN A 71 1.43 8.72 8.05
C GLN A 71 0.75 8.07 6.84
N ILE A 72 1.53 7.73 5.80
CA ILE A 72 1.00 7.01 4.63
C ILE A 72 0.54 5.60 5.00
N ALA A 73 1.25 4.93 5.91
CA ALA A 73 0.83 3.61 6.36
C ALA A 73 -0.50 3.68 7.13
N ILE A 74 -0.62 4.62 8.07
CA ILE A 74 -1.83 4.85 8.86
C ILE A 74 -3.01 5.18 7.94
N SER A 75 -2.83 6.07 6.96
CA SER A 75 -3.90 6.43 6.01
C SER A 75 -4.36 5.28 5.11
N ARG A 76 -3.59 4.18 5.08
CA ARG A 76 -3.88 2.96 4.32
C ARG A 76 -4.13 1.75 5.22
N ASN A 77 -4.52 1.99 6.48
CA ASN A 77 -4.76 0.95 7.48
C ASN A 77 -3.55 0.01 7.58
N GLY A 78 -2.45 0.54 8.08
CA GLY A 78 -1.21 -0.18 8.23
C GLY A 78 -0.16 0.61 9.00
N ASP A 79 1.02 0.02 9.16
CA ASP A 79 2.15 0.62 9.85
C ASP A 79 3.44 0.55 9.03
N CYS A 80 4.35 1.49 9.27
CA CYS A 80 5.73 1.36 8.81
C CYS A 80 6.57 0.79 9.95
N ILE A 81 7.09 -0.44 9.78
CA ILE A 81 7.85 -1.18 10.79
C ILE A 81 9.32 -0.74 10.78
N SER A 82 9.82 -0.30 9.63
CA SER A 82 11.22 0.13 9.49
C SER A 82 11.56 1.28 10.44
N THR A 83 12.57 1.05 11.27
CA THR A 83 13.14 2.05 12.20
C THR A 83 14.23 2.91 11.57
N ILE A 84 14.72 2.52 10.39
CA ILE A 84 15.79 3.20 9.65
C ILE A 84 15.28 3.55 8.25
N TYR A 85 15.57 4.77 7.80
CA TYR A 85 15.25 5.26 6.46
C TYR A 85 16.51 5.86 5.85
N TYR A 86 16.90 5.42 4.64
CA TYR A 86 18.08 5.93 3.95
C TYR A 86 17.71 6.88 2.80
N ASN A 87 16.78 6.46 1.94
CA ASN A 87 16.22 7.26 0.85
C ASN A 87 14.89 6.65 0.37
N ASN A 88 14.21 7.29 -0.58
CA ASN A 88 12.90 6.88 -1.07
C ASN A 88 12.93 5.64 -1.98
N HIS A 89 14.11 5.22 -2.45
CA HIS A 89 14.34 4.02 -3.24
C HIS A 89 14.76 2.81 -2.40
N SER A 90 15.09 3.02 -1.13
CA SER A 90 15.45 1.95 -0.21
C SER A 90 14.21 1.17 0.21
N ALA A 91 14.37 -0.14 0.40
CA ALA A 91 13.29 -1.00 0.88
C ALA A 91 12.94 -0.65 2.33
N LEU A 92 11.65 -0.48 2.60
CA LEU A 92 11.08 -0.34 3.93
C LEU A 92 10.17 -1.54 4.19
N LEU A 93 10.04 -1.90 5.46
CA LEU A 93 9.10 -2.89 5.97
C LEU A 93 7.80 -2.19 6.36
N TRP A 94 6.71 -2.70 5.81
CA TRP A 94 5.36 -2.19 6.02
C TRP A 94 4.51 -3.31 6.59
N ARG A 95 3.60 -2.96 7.49
CA ARG A 95 2.54 -3.82 8.01
C ARG A 95 1.24 -3.35 7.39
N CYS A 96 0.49 -4.23 6.77
CA CYS A 96 -0.91 -3.96 6.46
C CYS A 96 -1.75 -4.37 7.67
N GLU A 97 -2.67 -3.53 8.12
CA GLU A 97 -3.61 -3.86 9.20
C GLU A 97 -4.64 -4.89 8.72
N ASN A 98 -4.97 -4.88 7.42
CA ASN A 98 -5.66 -6.00 6.77
C ASN A 98 -4.77 -7.25 6.84
N ASN A 99 -4.98 -8.07 7.87
CA ASN A 99 -4.32 -9.35 8.19
C ASN A 99 -2.89 -9.27 8.74
N TYR A 100 -2.46 -8.12 9.29
CA TYR A 100 -1.14 -7.91 9.90
C TYR A 100 0.08 -8.27 9.00
N TYR A 101 -0.12 -8.36 7.68
CA TYR A 101 0.93 -8.81 6.77
C TYR A 101 2.09 -7.85 6.70
N ILE A 102 3.29 -8.39 6.85
CA ILE A 102 4.55 -7.66 6.69
C ILE A 102 5.02 -7.81 5.25
N PHE A 103 5.26 -6.70 4.56
CA PHE A 103 5.76 -6.68 3.19
C PHE A 103 6.82 -5.60 2.98
N THR A 104 7.71 -5.84 2.02
CA THR A 104 8.77 -4.90 1.66
C THR A 104 8.39 -4.08 0.45
N ALA A 105 8.49 -2.76 0.55
CA ALA A 105 8.28 -1.85 -0.56
C ALA A 105 9.07 -0.55 -0.34
N THR A 106 9.38 0.15 -1.43
CA THR A 106 10.05 1.45 -1.35
C THR A 106 9.05 2.55 -1.06
N LEU A 107 9.48 3.63 -0.39
CA LEU A 107 8.61 4.79 -0.15
C LEU A 107 8.14 5.42 -1.48
N ASN A 108 8.98 5.40 -2.52
CA ASN A 108 8.62 5.87 -3.86
C ASN A 108 7.47 5.05 -4.47
N ALA A 109 7.51 3.72 -4.35
CA ALA A 109 6.44 2.86 -4.87
C ALA A 109 5.10 3.12 -4.16
N ILE A 110 5.14 3.33 -2.84
CA ILE A 110 3.94 3.57 -2.05
C ILE A 110 3.40 4.99 -2.22
N LYS A 111 4.28 6.00 -2.23
CA LYS A 111 3.89 7.41 -2.29
C LYS A 111 3.56 7.89 -3.70
N ASN A 112 4.42 7.58 -4.68
CA ASN A 112 4.34 8.16 -6.02
C ASN A 112 3.71 7.21 -7.05
N GLN A 113 3.93 5.90 -6.91
CA GLN A 113 3.31 4.89 -7.80
C GLN A 113 1.97 4.37 -7.26
N HIS A 114 1.53 4.88 -6.10
CA HIS A 114 0.24 4.53 -5.49
C HIS A 114 0.03 3.03 -5.26
N THR A 115 1.12 2.27 -5.10
CA THR A 115 1.06 0.84 -4.77
C THR A 115 0.88 0.63 -3.26
N TRP A 116 0.35 -0.54 -2.87
CA TRP A 116 0.14 -0.89 -1.47
C TRP A 116 0.36 -2.40 -1.23
N CYS A 117 -0.10 -2.89 -0.08
CA CYS A 117 -0.04 -4.26 0.35
C CYS A 117 -0.36 -5.21 -0.80
N PRO A 118 0.60 -6.05 -1.22
CA PRO A 118 0.40 -6.96 -2.33
C PRO A 118 -0.75 -7.93 -2.06
N PHE A 119 -1.12 -8.17 -0.80
CA PHE A 119 -2.12 -9.14 -0.39
C PHE A 119 -3.58 -8.63 -0.41
N CYS A 120 -3.83 -7.33 -0.68
CA CYS A 120 -5.13 -6.69 -0.39
C CYS A 120 -6.22 -6.68 -1.48
N SER A 121 -6.02 -7.14 -2.73
CA SER A 121 -7.19 -7.28 -3.64
C SER A 121 -7.04 -8.25 -4.82
N LYS A 122 -5.90 -8.30 -5.50
CA LYS A 122 -5.68 -9.26 -6.62
C LYS A 122 -4.90 -10.52 -6.24
N LYS A 123 -4.14 -10.50 -5.15
CA LYS A 123 -3.31 -11.66 -4.76
C LYS A 123 -3.96 -12.60 -3.75
N ARG A 124 -5.11 -12.24 -3.16
CA ARG A 124 -5.76 -13.11 -2.18
C ARG A 124 -6.41 -14.33 -2.83
N GLU A 125 -7.09 -14.12 -3.96
CA GLU A 125 -7.56 -15.22 -4.81
C GLU A 125 -6.38 -16.10 -5.27
N ASP A 126 -5.30 -15.49 -5.75
CA ASP A 126 -4.09 -16.22 -6.17
C ASP A 126 -3.43 -16.98 -5.02
N LEU A 127 -3.42 -16.41 -3.81
CA LEU A 127 -2.90 -17.05 -2.61
C LEU A 127 -3.77 -18.24 -2.22
N CYS A 128 -5.09 -18.06 -2.15
CA CYS A 128 -6.03 -19.14 -1.88
C CYS A 128 -5.86 -20.26 -2.91
N ARG A 129 -5.78 -19.91 -4.19
CA ARG A 129 -5.53 -20.82 -5.32
C ARG A 129 -4.24 -21.60 -5.12
N LYS A 130 -3.13 -20.92 -4.80
CA LYS A 130 -1.83 -21.57 -4.54
C LYS A 130 -1.86 -22.52 -3.35
N ILE A 131 -2.56 -22.15 -2.27
CA ILE A 131 -2.66 -22.98 -1.07
C ILE A 131 -3.45 -24.25 -1.39
N ILE A 132 -4.67 -24.11 -1.90
CA ILE A 132 -5.53 -25.26 -2.19
C ILE A 132 -4.94 -26.17 -3.27
N THR A 133 -4.19 -25.61 -4.23
CA THR A 133 -3.52 -26.40 -5.27
C THR A 133 -2.46 -27.34 -4.73
N LYS A 134 -1.86 -27.05 -3.57
CA LYS A 134 -0.94 -27.99 -2.91
C LYS A 134 -1.64 -29.24 -2.40
N TYR A 135 -2.94 -29.17 -2.12
CA TYR A 135 -3.74 -30.28 -1.61
C TYR A 135 -4.44 -31.06 -2.72
N LEU A 136 -5.10 -30.36 -3.66
CA LEU A 136 -5.99 -30.98 -4.64
C LEU A 136 -5.52 -30.88 -6.11
N GLY A 137 -4.39 -30.22 -6.37
CA GLY A 137 -3.94 -29.93 -7.74
C GLY A 137 -4.57 -28.66 -8.33
N LEU A 138 -4.56 -28.50 -9.65
CA LEU A 138 -5.08 -27.27 -10.26
C LEU A 138 -6.62 -27.25 -10.23
N PRO A 139 -7.25 -26.09 -9.95
CA PRO A 139 -8.71 -25.94 -10.06
C PRO A 139 -9.16 -26.02 -11.52
N SER A 140 -10.47 -26.15 -11.72
CA SER A 140 -11.06 -26.11 -13.05
C SER A 140 -10.75 -24.80 -13.76
N ARG A 141 -10.48 -24.90 -15.06
CA ARG A 141 -10.29 -23.73 -15.95
C ARG A 141 -11.61 -23.02 -16.25
N ILE A 142 -12.73 -23.73 -16.13
CA ILE A 142 -14.07 -23.20 -16.40
C ILE A 142 -14.52 -22.44 -15.16
N ARG A 143 -14.43 -21.11 -15.19
CA ARG A 143 -14.85 -20.24 -14.07
C ARG A 143 -16.27 -19.71 -14.21
N LYS A 144 -16.89 -19.91 -15.37
CA LYS A 144 -18.27 -19.50 -15.70
C LYS A 144 -18.99 -20.69 -16.34
N PRO A 145 -19.39 -21.70 -15.54
CA PRO A 145 -20.09 -22.86 -16.05
C PRO A 145 -21.49 -22.47 -16.54
N ASP A 146 -22.07 -23.29 -17.41
CA ASP A 146 -23.35 -22.98 -18.06
C ASP A 146 -24.51 -22.86 -17.06
N PHE A 147 -24.47 -23.61 -15.96
CA PHE A 147 -25.50 -23.54 -14.91
C PHE A 147 -25.52 -22.20 -14.16
N LEU A 148 -24.50 -21.35 -14.30
CA LEU A 148 -24.49 -20.00 -13.75
C LEU A 148 -25.07 -18.94 -14.70
N LYS A 149 -25.63 -19.34 -15.85
CA LYS A 149 -26.30 -18.45 -16.80
C LYS A 149 -27.74 -18.20 -16.38
N THR A 150 -28.16 -16.94 -16.47
CA THR A 150 -29.56 -16.53 -16.28
C THR A 150 -29.96 -15.53 -17.37
N PRO A 151 -31.26 -15.20 -17.53
CA PRO A 151 -31.67 -14.12 -18.42
C PRO A 151 -31.00 -12.78 -18.08
N LYS A 152 -30.73 -12.51 -16.80
CA LYS A 152 -29.99 -11.32 -16.31
C LYS A 152 -28.49 -11.43 -16.60
N TYR A 153 -27.93 -12.64 -16.59
CA TYR A 153 -26.50 -12.91 -16.79
C TYR A 153 -26.28 -13.97 -17.90
N PRO A 154 -26.45 -13.61 -19.18
CA PRO A 154 -26.42 -14.59 -20.28
C PRO A 154 -25.02 -15.21 -20.49
N THR A 155 -23.95 -14.53 -20.04
CA THR A 155 -22.57 -15.05 -20.09
C THR A 155 -22.19 -15.87 -18.86
N GLY A 156 -23.08 -16.00 -17.88
CA GLY A 156 -22.84 -16.70 -16.63
C GLY A 156 -22.15 -15.86 -15.57
N LEU A 157 -22.51 -16.11 -14.31
CA LEU A 157 -21.77 -15.64 -13.14
C LEU A 157 -20.44 -16.39 -13.02
N LYS A 158 -19.45 -15.74 -12.40
CA LYS A 158 -18.09 -16.27 -12.26
C LYS A 158 -17.86 -16.80 -10.85
N LEU A 159 -17.30 -18.00 -10.73
CA LEU A 159 -16.73 -18.54 -9.50
C LEU A 159 -15.23 -18.26 -9.39
N ASP A 160 -14.76 -18.04 -8.16
CA ASP A 160 -13.35 -17.74 -7.94
C ASP A 160 -12.47 -18.97 -8.10
N ILE A 161 -12.64 -20.00 -7.27
CA ILE A 161 -11.77 -21.18 -7.31
C ILE A 161 -12.63 -22.46 -7.38
N PRO A 162 -13.04 -22.89 -8.59
CA PRO A 162 -13.91 -24.05 -8.76
C PRO A 162 -13.15 -25.38 -8.75
N TYR A 163 -13.67 -26.36 -8.01
CA TYR A 163 -13.23 -27.76 -7.97
C TYR A 163 -14.43 -28.69 -8.21
N TYR A 164 -14.98 -28.64 -9.43
CA TYR A 164 -16.21 -29.37 -9.78
C TYR A 164 -16.10 -30.88 -9.58
N ASP A 165 -14.93 -31.47 -9.82
CA ASP A 165 -14.69 -32.91 -9.60
C ASP A 165 -14.85 -33.30 -8.12
N TYR A 166 -14.73 -32.33 -7.21
CA TYR A 166 -14.93 -32.48 -5.77
C TYR A 166 -16.26 -31.88 -5.29
N GLY A 167 -17.10 -31.37 -6.18
CA GLY A 167 -18.42 -30.82 -5.85
C GLY A 167 -18.39 -29.51 -5.05
N PHE A 168 -17.36 -28.68 -5.15
CA PHE A 168 -17.31 -27.40 -4.43
C PHE A 168 -16.59 -26.27 -5.18
N ALA A 169 -16.80 -25.04 -4.72
CA ALA A 169 -16.01 -23.88 -5.13
C ALA A 169 -15.75 -22.95 -3.95
N ILE A 170 -14.60 -22.26 -3.98
CA ILE A 170 -14.26 -21.23 -3.01
C ILE A 170 -14.50 -19.85 -3.61
N GLU A 171 -15.22 -18.99 -2.88
CA GLU A 171 -15.43 -17.56 -3.14
C GLU A 171 -14.60 -16.72 -2.16
N VAL A 172 -13.80 -15.77 -2.67
CA VAL A 172 -12.90 -14.96 -1.85
C VAL A 172 -13.55 -13.60 -1.59
N GLN A 173 -14.19 -13.47 -0.42
CA GLN A 173 -15.02 -12.32 -0.11
C GLN A 173 -14.20 -11.15 0.45
N GLY A 174 -14.31 -9.98 -0.20
CA GLY A 174 -13.78 -8.71 0.30
C GLY A 174 -14.73 -7.99 1.26
N ILE A 175 -14.24 -6.93 1.90
CA ILE A 175 -15.03 -6.10 2.82
C ILE A 175 -16.27 -5.48 2.15
N GLN A 176 -16.23 -5.31 0.82
CA GLN A 176 -17.36 -4.81 0.03
C GLN A 176 -18.60 -5.72 0.02
N HIS A 177 -18.47 -6.99 0.43
CA HIS A 177 -19.60 -7.92 0.56
C HIS A 177 -20.28 -7.80 1.94
N GLU A 178 -19.55 -7.33 2.95
CA GLU A 178 -20.09 -7.17 4.31
C GLU A 178 -20.76 -5.80 4.49
N ARG A 179 -20.19 -4.73 3.90
CA ARG A 179 -20.65 -3.35 4.15
C ARG A 179 -20.60 -2.49 2.91
N GLN A 180 -21.47 -1.50 2.87
CA GLN A 180 -21.42 -0.44 1.87
C GLN A 180 -20.14 0.38 2.04
N ILE A 181 -19.31 0.43 1.00
CA ILE A 181 -18.12 1.27 0.93
C ILE A 181 -18.32 2.16 -0.28
N LYS A 182 -18.36 3.50 -0.09
CA LYS A 182 -18.63 4.47 -1.17
C LYS A 182 -17.78 4.29 -2.43
N PHE A 183 -16.56 3.75 -2.27
CA PHE A 183 -15.65 3.44 -3.37
C PHE A 183 -16.14 2.29 -4.27
N PHE A 184 -16.77 1.27 -3.68
CA PHE A 184 -17.29 0.09 -4.40
C PHE A 184 -18.80 0.18 -4.68
N HIS A 185 -19.51 0.93 -3.83
CA HIS A 185 -20.96 1.10 -3.83
C HIS A 185 -21.27 2.61 -3.78
N PRO A 186 -21.29 3.30 -4.93
CA PRO A 186 -21.63 4.73 -5.00
C PRO A 186 -22.95 5.06 -4.33
N ASN A 187 -23.93 4.15 -4.38
CA ASN A 187 -25.25 4.26 -3.79
C ASN A 187 -25.66 2.93 -3.10
N PHE A 188 -26.81 2.93 -2.42
CA PHE A 188 -27.33 1.75 -1.69
C PHE A 188 -27.81 0.65 -2.65
N GLU A 189 -28.35 1.05 -3.81
CA GLU A 189 -28.85 0.15 -4.84
C GLU A 189 -27.74 -0.77 -5.42
N ASP A 190 -26.50 -0.27 -5.52
CA ASP A 190 -25.34 -1.06 -5.95
C ASP A 190 -24.94 -2.13 -4.91
N PHE A 191 -25.17 -1.85 -3.63
CA PHE A 191 -24.97 -2.82 -2.54
C PHE A 191 -26.05 -3.90 -2.55
N GLU A 192 -27.32 -3.52 -2.75
CA GLU A 192 -28.42 -4.49 -2.93
C GLU A 192 -28.18 -5.40 -4.14
N LYS A 193 -27.77 -4.84 -5.29
CA LYS A 193 -27.39 -5.62 -6.47
C LYS A 193 -26.25 -6.59 -6.19
N GLN A 194 -25.31 -6.22 -5.33
CA GLN A 194 -24.23 -7.11 -4.93
C GLN A 194 -24.75 -8.28 -4.09
N GLN A 195 -25.66 -8.03 -3.14
CA GLN A 195 -26.29 -9.07 -2.32
C GLN A 195 -27.16 -10.01 -3.15
N GLU A 196 -28.01 -9.47 -4.03
CA GLU A 196 -28.83 -10.25 -4.97
C GLU A 196 -27.96 -11.20 -5.80
N ARG A 197 -26.81 -10.70 -6.27
CA ARG A 197 -25.88 -11.50 -7.08
C ARG A 197 -25.23 -12.61 -6.28
N ASP A 198 -24.88 -12.35 -5.03
CA ASP A 198 -24.26 -13.35 -4.16
C ASP A 198 -25.26 -14.44 -3.77
N GLN A 199 -26.51 -14.07 -3.49
CA GLN A 199 -27.61 -15.03 -3.26
C GLN A 199 -27.89 -15.88 -4.50
N LEU A 200 -28.01 -15.26 -5.68
CA LEU A 200 -28.25 -15.99 -6.92
C LEU A 200 -27.14 -17.01 -7.24
N LYS A 201 -25.88 -16.69 -6.90
CA LYS A 201 -24.78 -17.66 -7.04
C LYS A 201 -24.98 -18.85 -6.13
N GLU A 202 -25.39 -18.62 -4.88
CA GLU A 202 -25.61 -19.67 -3.89
C GLU A 202 -26.70 -20.63 -4.34
N GLU A 203 -27.86 -20.10 -4.73
CA GLU A 203 -29.00 -20.86 -5.26
C GLU A 203 -28.59 -21.72 -6.47
N LEU A 204 -27.96 -21.12 -7.49
CA LEU A 204 -27.55 -21.84 -8.69
C LEU A 204 -26.47 -22.90 -8.42
N CYS A 205 -25.60 -22.68 -7.43
CA CYS A 205 -24.60 -23.69 -7.05
C CYS A 205 -25.26 -24.85 -6.29
N GLU A 206 -26.18 -24.56 -5.37
CA GLU A 206 -26.92 -25.57 -4.61
C GLU A 206 -27.74 -26.49 -5.53
N GLU A 207 -28.48 -25.92 -6.48
CA GLU A 207 -29.25 -26.66 -7.49
C GLU A 207 -28.39 -27.61 -8.33
N ASN A 208 -27.09 -27.31 -8.46
CA ASN A 208 -26.13 -28.06 -9.25
C ASN A 208 -25.16 -28.88 -8.38
N TRP A 209 -25.47 -29.08 -7.11
CA TRP A 209 -24.68 -29.87 -6.16
C TRP A 209 -23.24 -29.35 -6.01
N ILE A 210 -23.04 -28.04 -6.19
CA ILE A 210 -21.78 -27.36 -5.95
C ILE A 210 -21.87 -26.63 -4.63
N VAL A 211 -21.10 -27.10 -3.66
CA VAL A 211 -21.03 -26.49 -2.34
C VAL A 211 -20.17 -25.23 -2.40
N LEU A 212 -20.74 -24.06 -2.06
CA LEU A 212 -19.95 -22.84 -1.90
C LEU A 212 -19.29 -22.77 -0.52
N ARG A 213 -18.03 -22.33 -0.52
CA ARG A 213 -17.27 -22.03 0.69
C ARG A 213 -16.64 -20.66 0.58
N TYR A 214 -16.70 -19.92 1.66
CA TYR A 214 -16.24 -18.53 1.68
C TYR A 214 -14.93 -18.42 2.44
N VAL A 215 -14.02 -17.61 1.90
CA VAL A 215 -12.79 -17.19 2.57
C VAL A 215 -12.83 -15.67 2.66
N TRP A 216 -13.24 -15.15 3.81
CA TRP A 216 -13.43 -13.72 4.06
C TRP A 216 -12.11 -12.98 4.23
N TYR A 217 -12.03 -11.73 3.81
CA TYR A 217 -10.79 -10.94 3.76
C TYR A 217 -9.99 -10.88 5.06
N TYR A 218 -10.64 -11.04 6.22
CA TYR A 218 -10.03 -11.06 7.56
C TYR A 218 -9.59 -12.45 8.05
N GLU A 219 -9.97 -13.53 7.36
CA GLU A 219 -9.56 -14.89 7.70
C GLU A 219 -8.15 -15.16 7.18
N ASP A 220 -7.35 -15.95 7.91
CA ASP A 220 -6.09 -16.47 7.40
C ASP A 220 -6.36 -17.63 6.41
N PRO A 221 -6.02 -17.51 5.12
CA PRO A 221 -6.22 -18.60 4.16
C PRO A 221 -5.44 -19.87 4.49
N PHE A 222 -4.31 -19.77 5.21
CA PHE A 222 -3.52 -20.95 5.60
C PHE A 222 -4.23 -21.80 6.65
N GLU A 223 -5.10 -21.20 7.47
CA GLU A 223 -5.92 -21.92 8.45
C GLU A 223 -7.29 -22.27 7.87
N LYS A 224 -7.92 -21.31 7.17
CA LYS A 224 -9.28 -21.44 6.66
C LYS A 224 -9.41 -22.49 5.57
N ILE A 225 -8.47 -22.55 4.62
CA ILE A 225 -8.56 -23.51 3.51
C ILE A 225 -8.44 -24.95 4.02
N PRO A 226 -7.44 -25.32 4.85
CA PRO A 226 -7.40 -26.66 5.44
C PRO A 226 -8.64 -26.98 6.28
N ALA A 227 -9.19 -26.01 7.02
CA ALA A 227 -10.45 -26.22 7.75
C ALA A 227 -11.61 -26.58 6.80
N ILE A 228 -11.79 -25.82 5.73
CA ILE A 228 -12.79 -26.13 4.68
C ILE A 228 -12.59 -27.54 4.12
N LEU A 229 -11.34 -27.90 3.80
CA LEU A 229 -11.04 -29.21 3.22
C LEU A 229 -11.32 -30.37 4.20
N ARG A 230 -11.06 -30.18 5.49
CA ARG A 230 -11.41 -31.15 6.55
C ARG A 230 -12.92 -31.29 6.72
N GLU A 231 -13.66 -30.18 6.72
CA GLU A 231 -15.12 -30.19 6.78
C GLU A 231 -15.74 -30.93 5.60
N LEU A 232 -15.11 -30.85 4.41
CA LEU A 232 -15.52 -31.57 3.22
C LEU A 232 -15.02 -33.03 3.18
N GLY A 233 -14.24 -33.47 4.17
CA GLY A 233 -13.66 -34.82 4.21
C GLY A 233 -12.61 -35.09 3.12
N LEU A 234 -12.01 -34.05 2.54
CA LEU A 234 -11.03 -34.15 1.45
C LEU A 234 -9.59 -34.34 1.94
N ILE A 235 -9.33 -33.95 3.19
CA ILE A 235 -8.06 -34.17 3.88
C ILE A 235 -8.34 -34.64 5.32
N PRO A 236 -7.42 -35.41 5.94
CA PRO A 236 -7.55 -35.84 7.33
C PRO A 236 -7.49 -34.70 8.35
#